data_AF-A0A7Z8PC67-F1
#
_entry.id   AF-A0A7Z8PC67-F1
#
_cell.length_a   1.000
_cell.length_b   1.000
_cell.length_c   1.000
_cell.angle_alpha   90.00
_cell.angle_beta   90.00
_cell.angle_gamma   90.00
#
_symmetry.space_group_name_H-M   'P 1'
#
loop_
_entity.id
_entity.type
_entity.pdbx_description
1 polymer ?
#
loop_
_entity_poly.entity_id
_entity_poly.type
_entity_poly.pdbx_seq_one_letter_code
_entity_poly.pdbx_strand_id
1 'polypeptide(L)'
;MSKFMQDKELGQYRDLVKPLGYFEEGFNWKTAIGTMFIALIMLPASMYMQLMIGEVSLGPAAQWVTVILFLEMAKRARTFLKPAEIFILQSMIMIFIGLSPIEGFFWRQYIVQSDAARSFGLAGAFPDWYAPVAQEVLDTRSFFHTAWVVPMILLFVTMVVGRVDSL
;
A
#
# COMPACT_ATOMS: atom_id res chain seq x y z
N MET A 1 -10.05 28.39 45.02
CA MET A 1 -11.22 27.67 44.51
C MET A 1 -11.94 28.59 43.53
N SER A 2 -11.49 28.64 42.26
CA SER A 2 -12.02 29.56 41.24
C SER A 2 -13.04 28.83 40.39
N LYS A 3 -14.28 29.32 40.46
CA LYS A 3 -15.49 28.75 39.90
C LYS A 3 -15.73 29.37 38.51
N PHE A 4 -15.54 28.58 37.46
CA PHE A 4 -16.33 28.60 36.21
C PHE A 4 -16.77 29.96 35.63
N MET A 5 -15.86 30.90 35.38
CA MET A 5 -16.11 31.89 34.34
C MET A 5 -15.88 31.18 33.01
N GLN A 6 -16.96 30.72 32.39
CA GLN A 6 -16.95 30.14 31.05
C GLN A 6 -16.48 31.24 30.10
N ASP A 7 -15.19 31.21 29.77
CA ASP A 7 -14.53 32.23 28.97
C ASP A 7 -15.20 32.31 27.60
N LYS A 8 -15.75 33.48 27.27
CA LYS A 8 -16.58 33.69 26.08
C LYS A 8 -15.78 33.42 24.80
N GLU A 9 -14.48 33.72 24.86
CA GLU A 9 -13.48 33.41 23.84
C GLU A 9 -13.32 31.89 23.66
N LEU A 10 -13.16 31.12 24.74
CA LEU A 10 -13.07 29.65 24.67
C LEU A 10 -14.34 29.02 24.10
N GLY A 11 -15.51 29.57 24.43
CA GLY A 11 -16.78 29.17 23.82
C GLY A 11 -16.80 29.40 22.31
N GLN A 12 -16.30 30.54 21.86
CA GLN A 12 -16.19 30.89 20.45
C GLN A 12 -15.27 29.93 19.70
N TYR A 13 -14.07 29.65 20.24
CA TYR A 13 -13.14 28.67 19.66
C TYR A 13 -13.70 27.24 19.63
N ARG A 14 -14.45 26.84 20.67
CA ARG A 14 -15.10 25.53 20.72
C ARG A 14 -16.22 25.41 19.68
N ASP A 15 -16.96 26.49 19.45
CA ASP A 15 -18.07 26.51 18.50
C ASP A 15 -17.61 26.62 17.03
N LEU A 16 -16.38 27.10 16.79
CA LEU A 16 -15.74 27.05 15.47
C LEU A 16 -15.47 25.61 14.99
N VAL A 17 -15.31 24.66 15.91
CA VAL A 17 -15.06 23.24 15.61
C VAL A 17 -16.13 22.39 16.28
N LYS A 18 -17.37 22.52 15.80
CA LYS A 18 -18.41 21.55 16.18
C LYS A 18 -18.08 20.19 15.56
N PRO A 19 -17.98 19.11 16.35
CA PRO A 19 -17.84 17.78 15.81
C PRO A 19 -19.07 17.46 14.96
N LEU A 20 -18.87 16.80 13.82
CA LEU A 20 -19.95 16.39 12.95
C LEU A 20 -20.91 15.49 13.73
N GLY A 21 -22.19 15.83 13.74
CA GLY A 21 -23.22 15.10 14.49
C GLY A 21 -23.59 13.75 13.90
N TYR A 22 -23.11 13.43 12.70
CA TYR A 22 -23.34 12.15 12.03
C TYR A 22 -22.11 11.74 11.23
N PHE A 23 -21.91 10.42 11.11
CA PHE A 23 -20.90 9.83 10.25
C PHE A 23 -21.54 9.46 8.92
N GLU A 24 -20.93 9.89 7.81
CA GLU A 24 -21.33 9.42 6.49
C GLU A 24 -20.70 8.07 6.19
N GLU A 25 -21.51 7.12 5.73
CA GLU A 25 -21.02 5.83 5.26
C GLU A 25 -20.27 5.99 3.94
N GLY A 26 -18.98 5.68 3.97
CA GLY A 26 -18.12 5.67 2.78
C GLY A 26 -18.07 4.31 2.07
N PHE A 27 -18.36 3.21 2.78
CA PHE A 27 -18.19 1.87 2.23
C PHE A 27 -19.42 1.47 1.42
N ASN A 28 -19.30 1.52 0.10
CA ASN A 28 -20.36 1.14 -0.82
C ASN A 28 -19.79 0.54 -2.12
N TRP A 29 -20.68 0.27 -3.07
CA TRP A 29 -20.30 -0.35 -4.34
C TRP A 29 -19.29 0.46 -5.16
N LYS A 30 -19.34 1.80 -5.10
CA LYS A 30 -18.35 2.66 -5.78
C LYS A 30 -16.97 2.46 -5.19
N THR A 31 -16.86 2.44 -3.87
CA THR A 31 -15.58 2.20 -3.19
C THR A 31 -15.12 0.75 -3.35
N ALA A 32 -16.02 -0.23 -3.40
CA ALA A 32 -15.67 -1.63 -3.62
C ALA A 32 -15.04 -1.84 -5.01
N ILE A 33 -15.66 -1.31 -6.06
CA ILE A 33 -15.12 -1.34 -7.43
C ILE A 33 -13.79 -0.58 -7.49
N GLY A 34 -13.71 0.61 -6.89
CA GLY A 34 -12.47 1.39 -6.86
C GLY A 34 -11.33 0.64 -6.14
N THR A 35 -11.64 -0.05 -5.04
CA THR A 35 -10.68 -0.90 -4.33
C THR A 35 -10.19 -2.06 -5.19
N MET A 36 -11.09 -2.70 -5.95
CA MET A 36 -10.71 -3.75 -6.90
C MET A 36 -9.79 -3.22 -8.01
N PHE A 37 -10.05 -2.03 -8.54
CA PHE A 37 -9.16 -1.36 -9.48
C PHE A 37 -7.78 -1.11 -8.88
N ILE A 38 -7.72 -0.64 -7.64
CA ILE A 38 -6.45 -0.41 -6.93
C ILE A 38 -5.67 -1.72 -6.80
N ALA A 39 -6.33 -2.79 -6.33
CA ALA A 39 -5.69 -4.09 -6.10
C ALA A 39 -5.22 -4.76 -7.39
N LEU A 40 -6.00 -4.70 -8.48
CA LEU A 40 -5.71 -5.46 -9.70
C LEU A 40 -4.89 -4.68 -10.73
N ILE A 41 -4.95 -3.35 -10.72
CA ILE A 41 -4.29 -2.52 -11.74
C ILE A 41 -3.20 -1.66 -11.11
N MET A 42 -3.52 -0.92 -10.05
CA MET A 42 -2.55 0.01 -9.46
C MET A 42 -1.40 -0.72 -8.77
N LEU A 43 -1.68 -1.78 -8.01
CA LEU A 43 -0.67 -2.55 -7.30
C LEU A 43 0.38 -3.16 -8.27
N PRO A 44 0.03 -3.96 -9.29
CA PRO A 44 1.05 -4.49 -10.20
C PRO A 44 1.75 -3.41 -11.01
N ALA A 45 1.06 -2.31 -11.37
CA ALA A 45 1.68 -1.20 -12.08
C ALA A 45 2.72 -0.48 -11.22
N SER A 46 2.42 -0.19 -9.95
CA SER A 46 3.36 0.45 -9.03
C SER A 46 4.56 -0.43 -8.76
N MET A 47 4.34 -1.73 -8.55
CA MET A 47 5.41 -2.71 -8.34
C MET A 47 6.34 -2.80 -9.54
N TYR A 48 5.81 -2.87 -10.76
CA TYR A 48 6.65 -2.90 -11.97
C TYR A 48 7.53 -1.65 -12.08
N MET A 49 6.93 -0.47 -11.87
CA MET A 49 7.64 0.80 -11.96
C MET A 49 8.75 0.88 -10.91
N GLN A 50 8.48 0.46 -9.68
CA GLN A 50 9.45 0.41 -8.60
C GLN A 50 10.61 -0.56 -8.89
N LEU A 51 10.33 -1.74 -9.45
CA LEU A 51 11.37 -2.72 -9.79
C LEU A 51 12.27 -2.22 -10.94
N MET A 52 11.68 -1.60 -11.96
CA MET A 52 12.41 -1.17 -13.16
C MET A 52 13.15 0.15 -13.00
N ILE A 53 12.51 1.14 -12.39
CA ILE A 53 13.04 2.52 -12.28
C ILE A 53 13.74 2.72 -10.92
N GLY A 54 13.46 1.85 -9.95
CA GLY A 54 13.91 1.98 -8.56
C GLY A 54 12.95 2.85 -7.73
N GLU A 55 13.34 3.13 -6.49
CA GLU A 55 12.59 3.96 -5.53
C GLU A 55 12.58 5.46 -5.86
N VAL A 56 12.69 5.85 -7.14
CA VAL A 56 12.39 7.24 -7.49
C VAL A 56 10.91 7.48 -7.14
N SER A 57 10.67 8.46 -6.26
CA SER A 57 9.50 8.71 -5.39
C SER A 57 8.13 8.91 -6.05
N LEU A 58 7.83 8.18 -7.13
CA LEU A 58 6.52 8.11 -7.77
C LEU A 58 5.45 7.52 -6.85
N GLY A 59 5.82 6.78 -5.80
CA GLY A 59 4.88 6.14 -4.86
C GLY A 59 3.84 7.12 -4.30
N PRO A 60 4.23 8.15 -3.52
CA PRO A 60 3.28 9.14 -2.97
C PRO A 60 2.49 9.90 -4.04
N ALA A 61 3.11 10.21 -5.19
CA ALA A 61 2.44 10.93 -6.28
C ALA A 61 1.36 10.06 -6.95
N ALA A 62 1.65 8.78 -7.18
CA ALA A 62 0.71 7.82 -7.78
C ALA A 62 -0.57 7.68 -6.95
N GLN A 63 -0.48 7.81 -5.62
CA GLN A 63 -1.64 7.77 -4.74
C GLN A 63 -2.63 8.89 -5.04
N TRP A 64 -2.14 10.13 -5.08
CA TRP A 64 -2.96 11.29 -5.38
C TRP A 64 -3.50 11.28 -6.80
N VAL A 65 -2.68 10.86 -7.77
CA VAL A 65 -3.13 10.71 -9.17
C VAL A 65 -4.29 9.71 -9.26
N THR A 66 -4.23 8.60 -8.54
CA THR A 66 -5.31 7.60 -8.51
C THR A 66 -6.61 8.17 -7.96
N VAL A 67 -6.56 8.94 -6.87
CA VAL A 67 -7.75 9.61 -6.34
C VAL A 67 -8.31 10.62 -7.32
N ILE A 68 -7.45 11.42 -7.96
CA ILE A 68 -7.85 12.39 -8.98
C ILE A 68 -8.53 11.67 -10.17
N LEU A 69 -8.00 10.53 -10.61
CA LEU A 69 -8.62 9.73 -11.67
C LEU A 69 -10.03 9.26 -11.28
N PHE A 70 -10.25 8.81 -10.04
CA PHE A 70 -11.59 8.44 -9.58
C PHE A 70 -12.54 9.64 -9.51
N LEU A 71 -12.06 10.80 -9.04
CA LEU A 71 -12.83 12.04 -9.02
C LEU A 71 -13.24 12.48 -10.44
N GLU A 72 -12.31 12.44 -11.38
CA GLU A 72 -12.58 12.77 -12.79
C GLU A 72 -13.51 11.75 -13.45
N MET A 73 -13.36 10.46 -13.15
CA MET A 73 -14.27 9.41 -13.63
C MET A 73 -15.68 9.63 -13.10
N ALA A 74 -15.84 9.92 -11.81
CA ALA A 74 -17.15 10.22 -11.21
C ALA A 74 -17.79 11.43 -11.89
N LYS A 75 -17.02 12.51 -12.06
CA LYS A 75 -17.47 13.73 -12.75
C LYS A 75 -17.94 13.45 -14.18
N ARG A 76 -17.20 12.63 -14.94
CA ARG A 76 -17.57 12.22 -16.31
C ARG A 76 -18.82 11.34 -16.34
N ALA A 77 -19.00 10.49 -15.35
CA ALA A 77 -20.20 9.68 -15.17
C ALA A 77 -21.40 10.50 -14.63
N ARG A 78 -21.28 11.84 -14.50
CA ARG A 78 -22.29 12.74 -13.90
C ARG A 78 -22.69 12.33 -12.48
N THR A 79 -21.76 11.74 -11.73
CA THR A 79 -21.90 11.42 -10.31
C THR A 79 -20.82 12.13 -9.50
N PHE A 80 -20.94 12.10 -8.17
CA PHE A 80 -19.95 12.65 -7.26
C PHE A 80 -19.50 11.58 -6.27
N LEU A 81 -18.28 11.74 -5.76
CA LEU A 81 -17.76 10.96 -4.63
C LEU A 81 -17.91 11.78 -3.36
N LYS A 82 -18.50 11.19 -2.33
CA LYS A 82 -18.61 11.80 -1.00
C LYS A 82 -17.21 11.86 -0.34
N PRO A 83 -16.96 12.81 0.58
CA PRO A 83 -15.72 12.84 1.34
C PRO A 83 -15.38 11.50 2.02
N ALA A 84 -16.39 10.80 2.56
CA ALA A 84 -16.21 9.47 3.16
C ALA A 84 -15.78 8.40 2.15
N GLU A 85 -16.28 8.44 0.92
CA GLU A 85 -15.90 7.49 -0.15
C GLU A 85 -14.46 7.74 -0.62
N ILE A 86 -14.08 9.02 -0.76
CA ILE A 86 -12.71 9.43 -1.10
C ILE A 86 -11.74 8.98 -0.02
N PHE A 87 -12.12 9.15 1.25
CA PHE A 87 -11.31 8.70 2.38
C PHE A 87 -11.07 7.18 2.35
N ILE A 88 -12.10 6.38 2.06
CA ILE A 88 -11.93 4.93 1.93
C ILE A 88 -11.02 4.59 0.75
N LEU A 89 -11.24 5.18 -0.42
CA LEU A 89 -10.39 4.93 -1.59
C LEU A 89 -8.93 5.30 -1.29
N GLN A 90 -8.68 6.47 -0.71
CA GLN A 90 -7.34 6.89 -0.30
C GLN A 90 -6.72 5.91 0.71
N SER A 91 -7.49 5.47 1.72
CA SER A 91 -7.01 4.51 2.72
C SER A 91 -6.65 3.18 2.08
N MET A 92 -7.45 2.69 1.12
CA MET A 92 -7.16 1.45 0.41
C MET A 92 -5.88 1.59 -0.43
N ILE A 93 -5.71 2.69 -1.15
CA ILE A 93 -4.47 2.97 -1.89
C ILE A 93 -3.25 2.90 -0.96
N MET A 94 -3.33 3.55 0.21
CA MET A 94 -2.25 3.55 1.20
C MET A 94 -1.92 2.14 1.69
N ILE A 95 -2.93 1.31 1.96
CA ILE A 95 -2.72 -0.07 2.42
C ILE A 95 -2.11 -0.93 1.31
N PHE A 96 -2.69 -0.90 0.11
CA PHE A 96 -2.24 -1.76 -0.99
C PHE A 96 -0.84 -1.37 -1.48
N ILE A 97 -0.56 -0.08 -1.65
CA ILE A 97 0.73 0.38 -2.20
C ILE A 97 1.78 0.57 -1.10
N GLY A 98 1.38 1.01 0.10
CA GLY A 98 2.33 1.41 1.15
C GLY A 98 2.69 0.30 2.15
N LEU A 99 1.92 -0.79 2.24
CA LEU A 99 2.05 -1.79 3.29
C LEU A 99 2.07 -3.24 2.78
N SER A 100 2.26 -3.46 1.47
CA SER A 100 2.19 -4.80 0.90
C SER A 100 3.40 -5.66 1.29
N PRO A 101 3.22 -6.75 2.08
CA PRO A 101 4.28 -7.72 2.36
C PRO A 101 4.81 -8.40 1.09
N ILE A 102 3.94 -8.45 0.09
CA ILE A 102 4.11 -9.24 -1.13
C ILE A 102 5.20 -8.62 -1.99
N GLU A 103 5.29 -7.29 -2.01
CA GLU A 103 6.30 -6.54 -2.75
C GLU A 103 7.72 -6.99 -2.42
N GLY A 104 7.98 -7.30 -1.14
CA GLY A 104 9.27 -7.81 -0.70
C GLY A 104 9.68 -9.12 -1.39
N PHE A 105 8.74 -10.04 -1.66
CA PHE A 105 9.06 -11.28 -2.37
C PHE A 105 9.39 -11.03 -3.84
N PHE A 106 8.63 -10.15 -4.50
CA PHE A 106 8.90 -9.78 -5.89
C PHE A 106 10.24 -9.05 -6.03
N TRP A 107 10.58 -8.16 -5.10
CA TRP A 107 11.89 -7.49 -5.06
C TRP A 107 13.04 -8.50 -4.89
N ARG A 108 12.93 -9.43 -3.93
CA ARG A 108 13.94 -10.47 -3.70
C ARG A 108 14.14 -11.33 -4.95
N GLN A 109 13.05 -11.71 -5.61
CA GLN A 109 13.12 -12.50 -6.83
C GLN A 109 13.73 -11.71 -8.00
N TYR A 110 13.33 -10.45 -8.14
CA TYR A 110 13.84 -9.56 -9.17
C TYR A 110 15.35 -9.36 -9.04
N ILE A 111 15.86 -9.04 -7.84
CA ILE A 111 17.28 -8.74 -7.67
C ILE A 111 18.16 -9.94 -7.98
N VAL A 112 17.74 -11.15 -7.58
CA VAL A 112 18.44 -12.42 -7.86
C VAL A 112 18.60 -12.66 -9.36
N GLN A 113 17.61 -12.27 -10.17
CA GLN A 113 17.61 -12.48 -11.63
C GLN A 113 18.11 -11.26 -12.42
N SER A 114 18.21 -10.10 -11.78
CA SER A 114 18.51 -8.82 -12.43
C SER A 114 19.87 -8.81 -13.14
N ASP A 115 19.95 -8.07 -14.25
CA ASP A 115 21.24 -7.80 -14.92
C ASP A 115 22.17 -6.98 -14.01
N ALA A 116 21.61 -6.13 -13.14
CA ALA A 116 22.37 -5.37 -12.16
C ALA A 116 23.16 -6.30 -11.22
N ALA A 117 22.51 -7.26 -10.57
CA ALA A 117 23.19 -8.22 -9.71
C ALA A 117 24.26 -9.03 -10.45
N ARG A 118 23.99 -9.41 -11.71
CA ARG A 118 24.97 -10.09 -12.57
C ARG A 118 26.19 -9.21 -12.86
N SER A 119 25.98 -7.92 -13.17
CA SER A 119 27.06 -6.96 -13.44
C SER A 119 27.96 -6.69 -12.22
N PHE A 120 27.41 -6.76 -11.01
CA PHE A 120 28.15 -6.65 -9.76
C PHE A 120 28.82 -7.97 -9.31
N GLY A 121 28.74 -9.04 -10.10
CA GLY A 121 29.30 -10.35 -9.75
C GLY A 121 28.57 -11.06 -8.60
N LEU A 122 27.34 -10.63 -8.29
CA LEU A 122 26.49 -11.23 -7.25
C LEU A 122 25.67 -12.42 -7.77
N ALA A 123 25.92 -12.85 -9.00
CA ALA A 123 25.28 -14.02 -9.58
C ALA A 123 25.58 -15.26 -8.72
N GLY A 124 24.53 -15.89 -8.17
CA GLY A 124 24.67 -17.06 -7.30
C GLY A 124 25.16 -16.76 -5.87
N ALA A 125 25.35 -15.48 -5.50
CA ALA A 125 25.69 -15.10 -4.13
C ALA A 125 24.49 -15.16 -3.17
N PHE A 126 23.27 -15.21 -3.72
CA PHE A 126 22.04 -15.24 -2.94
C PHE A 126 21.71 -16.68 -2.52
N PRO A 127 21.48 -16.92 -1.23
CA PRO A 127 21.12 -18.23 -0.73
C PRO A 127 19.64 -18.55 -0.98
N ASP A 128 19.29 -19.84 -1.07
CA ASP A 128 17.92 -20.29 -1.36
C ASP A 128 16.87 -19.85 -0.32
N TRP A 129 17.28 -19.59 0.93
CA TRP A 129 16.38 -19.06 1.95
C TRP A 129 16.00 -17.58 1.72
N TYR A 130 16.77 -16.84 0.92
CA TYR A 130 16.47 -15.47 0.54
C TYR A 130 15.46 -15.46 -0.62
N ALA A 131 15.75 -16.20 -1.68
CA ALA A 131 14.87 -16.47 -2.81
C ALA A 131 15.38 -17.69 -3.61
N PRO A 132 14.49 -18.58 -4.09
CA PRO A 132 14.87 -19.74 -4.87
C PRO A 132 15.38 -19.36 -6.26
N VAL A 133 16.49 -19.96 -6.67
CA VAL A 133 17.14 -19.70 -7.97
C VAL A 133 16.91 -20.79 -9.02
N ALA A 134 16.46 -21.97 -8.58
CA ALA A 134 16.27 -23.13 -9.45
C ALA A 134 15.20 -22.87 -10.51
N GLN A 135 15.56 -23.03 -11.79
CA GLN A 135 14.67 -22.72 -12.94
C GLN A 135 13.32 -23.43 -12.85
N GLU A 136 13.32 -24.69 -12.39
CA GLU A 136 12.11 -25.50 -12.19
C GLU A 136 11.08 -24.81 -11.28
N VAL A 137 11.53 -24.09 -10.26
CA VAL A 137 10.67 -23.34 -9.34
C VAL A 137 10.14 -22.08 -10.03
N LEU A 138 10.98 -21.42 -10.82
CA LEU A 138 10.66 -20.16 -11.50
C LEU A 138 9.65 -20.34 -12.62
N ASP A 139 9.72 -21.47 -13.32
CA ASP A 139 8.82 -21.81 -14.41
C ASP A 139 7.37 -21.96 -13.94
N THR A 140 7.15 -22.29 -12.66
CA THR A 140 5.80 -22.36 -12.08
C THR A 140 5.11 -20.99 -11.96
N ARG A 141 5.88 -19.89 -12.01
CA ARG A 141 5.40 -18.50 -11.86
C ARG A 141 4.46 -18.31 -10.65
N SER A 142 4.73 -19.05 -9.57
CA SER A 142 3.89 -19.10 -8.39
C SER A 142 4.75 -19.09 -7.13
N PHE A 143 4.30 -18.37 -6.10
CA PHE A 143 4.89 -18.43 -4.77
C PHE A 143 4.39 -19.65 -3.97
N PHE A 144 3.40 -20.39 -4.48
CA PHE A 144 2.90 -21.62 -3.87
C PHE A 144 3.77 -22.83 -4.25
N HIS A 145 5.07 -22.73 -3.97
CA HIS A 145 6.03 -23.82 -4.14
C HIS A 145 6.73 -24.10 -2.80
N THR A 146 7.12 -25.36 -2.55
CA THR A 146 7.78 -25.75 -1.29
C THR A 146 9.09 -24.99 -1.05
N ALA A 147 9.81 -24.65 -2.12
CA ALA A 147 11.02 -23.83 -2.06
C ALA A 147 10.79 -22.41 -1.47
N TRP A 148 9.57 -21.87 -1.57
CA TRP A 148 9.22 -20.56 -1.02
C TRP A 148 8.84 -20.59 0.46
N VAL A 149 8.66 -21.77 1.06
CA VAL A 149 8.24 -21.92 2.46
C VAL A 149 9.23 -21.25 3.42
N VAL A 150 10.53 -21.48 3.22
CA VAL A 150 11.57 -20.87 4.09
C VAL A 150 11.60 -19.35 3.94
N PRO A 151 11.70 -18.76 2.73
CA PRO A 151 11.57 -17.31 2.56
C PRO A 151 10.29 -16.72 3.17
N MET A 152 9.15 -17.43 3.05
CA MET A 152 7.86 -16.98 3.59
C MET A 152 7.86 -16.93 5.11
N ILE A 153 8.35 -17.99 5.76
CA ILE A 153 8.44 -18.03 7.22
C ILE A 153 9.37 -16.94 7.73
N LEU A 154 10.54 -16.75 7.10
CA LEU A 154 11.48 -15.71 7.50
C LEU A 154 10.86 -14.32 7.39
N LEU A 155 10.18 -14.02 6.28
CA LEU A 155 9.50 -12.73 6.11
C LEU A 155 8.41 -12.53 7.17
N PHE A 156 7.58 -13.54 7.41
CA PHE A 156 6.55 -13.49 8.44
C PHE A 156 7.15 -13.24 9.84
N VAL A 157 8.23 -13.96 10.20
CA VAL A 157 8.93 -13.76 11.46
C VAL A 157 9.48 -12.33 11.56
N THR A 158 10.12 -11.81 10.51
CA THR A 158 10.60 -10.41 10.53
C THR A 158 9.47 -9.40 10.69
N MET A 159 8.30 -9.65 10.10
CA MET A 159 7.13 -8.79 10.28
C MET A 159 6.58 -8.84 11.70
N VAL A 160 6.49 -10.03 12.29
CA VAL A 160 6.05 -10.18 13.69
C VAL A 160 7.03 -9.51 14.64
N VAL A 161 8.34 -9.73 14.47
CA VAL A 161 9.38 -9.11 15.29
C VAL A 161 9.31 -7.59 15.16
N GLY A 162 9.26 -7.06 13.94
CA GLY A 162 9.12 -5.61 13.71
C GLY A 162 7.83 -5.04 14.32
N ARG A 163 6.73 -5.80 14.31
CA ARG A 163 5.50 -5.38 14.96
C ARG A 163 5.62 -5.36 16.47
N VAL A 164 6.25 -6.36 17.08
CA VAL A 164 6.48 -6.42 18.53
C VAL A 164 7.40 -5.30 19.00
N ASP A 165 8.46 -4.99 18.24
CA ASP A 165 9.37 -3.89 18.53
C ASP A 165 8.68 -2.51 18.49
N SER A 166 7.67 -2.37 17.63
CA SER A 166 6.88 -1.13 17.48
C SER A 166 5.79 -0.90 18.54
N LEU A 167 5.59 -1.83 19.49
CA LEU A 167 4.59 -1.74 20.56
C LEU A 167 5.18 -1.08 21.82
#